data_AF-A0A367KT66-F1
#
_entry.id   AF-A0A367KT66-F1
#
_cell.length_a   1.000
_cell.length_b   1.000
_cell.length_c   1.000
_cell.angle_alpha   90.00
_cell.angle_beta   90.00
_cell.angle_gamma   90.00
#
_symmetry.space_group_name_H-M   'P 1'
#
loop_
_entity.id
_entity.type
_entity.pdbx_description
1 polymer ?
#
loop_
_entity_poly.entity_id
_entity_poly.type
_entity_poly.pdbx_seq_one_letter_code
_entity_poly.pdbx_strand_id
1 'polypeptide(L)'
;MIIIANPTFNAYYFNSISANFMWKDRTSGQSLSLHVSSSLESSPYPGGLQNKIYTFQWRVPNCHFFSRYPPAQYDYSLLFTPTYAAVTNSSPATGPEQSSIAVPVTIQVNNVTFPKC
;
A
#
# COMPACT_ATOMS: atom_id res chain seq x y z
N MET A 1 39.84 24.31 -1.05
CA MET A 1 38.63 24.06 -1.86
C MET A 1 38.06 22.73 -1.41
N ILE A 2 37.03 22.74 -0.55
CA ILE A 2 36.40 21.51 -0.08
C ILE A 2 35.30 21.17 -1.09
N ILE A 3 35.49 20.09 -1.83
CA ILE A 3 34.46 19.57 -2.74
C ILE A 3 33.48 18.81 -1.86
N ILE A 4 32.31 19.39 -1.60
CA ILE A 4 31.18 18.67 -1.02
C ILE A 4 30.67 17.76 -2.14
N ALA A 5 31.13 16.51 -2.17
CA ALA A 5 30.48 15.50 -2.99
C ALA A 5 29.08 15.30 -2.41
N ASN A 6 28.06 15.81 -3.11
CA ASN A 6 26.68 15.43 -2.83
C ASN A 6 26.65 13.89 -2.89
N PRO A 7 26.23 13.17 -1.84
CA PRO A 7 26.10 11.74 -1.93
C PRO A 7 25.16 11.44 -3.10
N THR A 8 25.65 10.73 -4.11
CA THR A 8 24.82 10.25 -5.20
C THR A 8 23.77 9.34 -4.58
N PHE A 9 22.56 9.86 -4.42
CA PHE A 9 21.42 9.11 -3.91
C PHE A 9 21.01 8.14 -5.03
N ASN A 10 21.67 6.98 -5.07
CA ASN A 10 21.29 5.86 -5.94
C ASN A 10 20.03 5.22 -5.35
N ALA A 11 18.94 5.97 -5.31
CA ALA A 11 17.65 5.42 -4.96
C ALA A 11 17.11 4.67 -6.17
N TYR A 12 16.89 3.37 -5.96
CA TYR A 12 16.15 2.54 -6.89
C TYR A 12 14.66 2.76 -6.60
N TYR A 13 14.01 3.53 -7.47
CA TYR A 13 12.61 3.91 -7.31
C TYR A 13 11.69 2.92 -8.01
N PHE A 14 10.59 2.58 -7.36
CA PHE A 14 9.51 1.83 -7.98
C PHE A 14 8.73 2.75 -8.94
N ASN A 15 8.23 2.15 -10.01
CA ASN A 15 7.48 2.82 -11.07
C ASN A 15 6.01 2.96 -10.69
N SER A 16 5.49 2.04 -9.88
CA SER A 16 4.13 2.15 -9.37
C SER A 16 3.95 1.51 -8.00
N ILE A 17 2.85 1.86 -7.33
CA ILE A 17 2.37 1.21 -6.11
C ILE A 17 1.00 0.57 -6.40
N SER A 18 0.74 -0.56 -5.75
CA SER A 18 -0.61 -1.10 -5.58
C SER A 18 -1.03 -1.06 -4.12
N ALA A 19 -2.32 -0.91 -3.87
CA ALA A 19 -2.92 -0.89 -2.55
C ALA A 19 -3.95 -2.03 -2.44
N ASN A 20 -3.85 -2.81 -1.36
CA ASN A 20 -4.81 -3.84 -1.02
C ASN A 20 -5.32 -3.63 0.41
N PHE A 21 -6.62 -3.73 0.61
CA PHE A 21 -7.21 -3.76 1.94
C PHE A 21 -7.14 -5.19 2.48
N MET A 22 -6.51 -5.37 3.63
CA MET A 22 -6.31 -6.67 4.25
C MET A 22 -7.00 -6.75 5.59
N TRP A 23 -7.53 -7.92 5.92
CA TRP A 23 -8.03 -8.23 7.25
C TRP A 23 -7.51 -9.59 7.69
N LYS A 24 -7.05 -9.66 8.93
CA LYS A 24 -6.43 -10.84 9.53
C LYS A 24 -7.16 -11.22 10.79
N ASP A 25 -7.55 -12.49 10.90
CA ASP A 25 -8.12 -13.03 12.13
C ASP A 25 -7.02 -13.10 13.20
N ARG A 26 -7.30 -12.50 14.37
CA ARG A 26 -6.39 -12.49 15.53
C ARG A 26 -6.14 -13.88 16.10
N THR A 27 -7.08 -14.81 15.94
CA THR A 27 -7.01 -16.15 16.54
C THR A 27 -6.34 -17.14 15.61
N SER A 28 -6.85 -17.31 14.39
CA SER A 28 -6.30 -18.28 13.43
C SER A 28 -5.07 -17.75 12.67
N GLY A 29 -4.87 -16.43 12.64
CA GLY A 29 -3.85 -15.79 11.82
C GLY A 29 -4.16 -15.79 10.32
N GLN A 30 -5.32 -16.32 9.90
CA GLN A 30 -5.74 -16.32 8.51
C GLN A 30 -5.90 -14.87 8.02
N SER A 31 -5.29 -14.57 6.88
CA SER A 31 -5.39 -13.26 6.24
C SER A 31 -6.19 -13.36 4.94
N LEU A 32 -7.02 -12.36 4.71
CA LEU A 32 -7.78 -12.16 3.49
C LEU A 32 -7.49 -10.75 2.96
N SER A 33 -7.71 -10.54 1.67
CA SER A 33 -7.42 -9.26 1.02
C SER A 33 -8.42 -8.90 -0.08
N LEU A 34 -8.62 -7.61 -0.27
CA LEU A 34 -9.38 -7.00 -1.34
C LEU A 34 -8.47 -6.02 -2.09
N HIS A 35 -8.45 -6.12 -3.42
CA HIS A 35 -7.77 -5.14 -4.25
C HIS A 35 -8.46 -3.78 -4.16
N VAL A 36 -7.71 -2.72 -3.81
CA VAL A 36 -8.23 -1.35 -3.70
C VAL A 36 -7.84 -0.54 -4.92
N SER A 37 -6.56 -0.54 -5.28
CA SER A 37 -6.04 0.20 -6.43
C SER A 37 -4.71 -0.38 -6.90
N SER A 38 -4.38 -0.17 -8.16
CA SER A 38 -3.12 -0.59 -8.79
C SER A 38 -2.59 0.53 -9.67
N SER A 39 -1.32 0.39 -10.08
CA SER A 39 -0.69 1.28 -11.06
C SER A 39 -0.59 2.75 -10.61
N LEU A 40 -0.40 2.99 -9.30
CA LEU A 40 -0.20 4.33 -8.75
C LEU A 40 1.19 4.85 -9.13
N GLU A 41 1.23 5.69 -10.16
CA GLU A 41 2.44 6.15 -10.84
C GLU A 41 3.45 6.86 -9.91
N SER A 42 4.55 6.21 -9.60
CA SER A 42 5.49 6.67 -8.58
C SER A 42 6.82 7.15 -9.13
N SER A 43 6.89 7.40 -10.44
CA SER A 43 8.12 7.87 -11.06
C SER A 43 8.53 9.24 -10.49
N PRO A 44 9.83 9.47 -10.31
CA PRO A 44 10.33 10.74 -9.79
C PRO A 44 9.99 11.90 -10.73
N TYR A 45 9.67 13.06 -10.16
CA TYR A 45 9.46 14.27 -10.96
C TYR A 45 10.82 14.73 -11.52
N PRO A 46 10.90 15.23 -12.78
CA PRO A 46 12.16 15.68 -13.37
C PRO A 46 12.91 16.75 -12.57
N GLY A 47 12.20 17.51 -11.71
CA GLY A 47 12.76 18.52 -10.81
C GLY A 47 13.07 18.05 -9.38
N GLY A 48 13.00 16.76 -9.07
CA GLY A 48 13.34 16.20 -7.76
C GLY A 48 12.22 15.41 -7.08
N LEU A 49 12.20 15.40 -5.75
CA LEU A 49 11.19 14.70 -4.96
C LEU A 49 9.93 15.56 -4.82
N GLN A 50 8.80 15.02 -5.26
CA GLN A 50 7.48 15.65 -5.10
C GLN A 50 6.50 14.64 -4.50
N ASN A 51 5.72 15.08 -3.51
CA ASN A 51 4.64 14.29 -2.95
C ASN A 51 3.53 14.10 -4.00
N LYS A 52 3.16 12.84 -4.25
CA LYS A 52 1.99 12.50 -5.05
C LYS A 52 0.85 12.09 -4.13
N ILE A 53 -0.32 12.67 -4.36
CA ILE A 53 -1.53 12.42 -3.57
C ILE A 53 -2.53 11.73 -4.47
N TYR A 54 -3.06 10.59 -4.00
CA TYR A 54 -4.11 9.85 -4.70
C TYR A 54 -5.32 9.70 -3.80
N THR A 55 -6.51 9.89 -4.37
CA THR A 55 -7.78 9.72 -3.69
C THR A 55 -8.55 8.57 -4.32
N PHE A 56 -8.96 7.59 -3.52
CA PHE A 56 -9.73 6.43 -3.96
C PHE A 56 -10.96 6.23 -3.09
N GLN A 57 -12.02 5.73 -3.73
CA GLN A 57 -13.21 5.23 -3.05
C GLN A 57 -13.45 3.79 -3.48
N TRP A 58 -13.62 2.90 -2.51
CA TRP A 58 -13.86 1.48 -2.73
C TRP A 58 -14.95 0.98 -1.78
N ARG A 59 -15.51 -0.20 -2.08
CA ARG A 59 -16.54 -0.85 -1.27
C ARG A 59 -16.04 -2.20 -0.80
N VAL A 60 -16.45 -2.59 0.40
CA VAL A 60 -16.22 -3.96 0.89
C VAL A 60 -17.01 -4.98 0.07
N PRO A 61 -16.60 -6.26 0.02
CA PRO A 61 -17.18 -7.24 -0.90
C PRO A 61 -18.63 -7.63 -0.62
N ASN A 62 -19.13 -7.44 0.60
CA ASN A 62 -20.46 -7.89 1.01
C ASN A 62 -21.09 -6.88 1.99
N CYS A 63 -22.42 -6.71 1.98
CA CYS A 63 -23.09 -5.83 2.94
C CYS A 63 -22.98 -6.31 4.39
N HIS A 64 -22.81 -7.61 4.63
CA HIS A 64 -22.54 -8.19 5.95
C HIS A 64 -21.04 -8.29 6.28
N PHE A 65 -20.18 -7.58 5.55
CA PHE A 65 -18.73 -7.73 5.70
C PHE A 65 -18.26 -7.58 7.15
N PHE A 66 -18.65 -6.52 7.84
CA PHE A 66 -18.26 -6.30 9.23
C PHE A 66 -19.03 -7.16 10.24
N SER A 67 -20.14 -7.78 9.83
CA SER A 67 -20.79 -8.83 10.64
C SER A 67 -20.02 -10.14 10.58
N ARG A 68 -19.42 -10.46 9.43
CA ARG A 68 -18.61 -11.68 9.21
C ARG A 68 -17.16 -11.52 9.71
N TYR A 69 -16.61 -10.33 9.54
CA TYR A 69 -15.26 -9.97 9.94
C TYR A 69 -15.36 -8.76 10.89
N PRO A 70 -15.71 -8.96 12.17
CA PRO A 70 -15.93 -7.86 13.11
C PRO A 70 -14.61 -7.25 13.61
N PRO A 71 -14.53 -5.92 13.84
CA PRO A 71 -13.31 -5.28 14.31
C PRO A 71 -12.80 -5.71 15.70
N ALA A 72 -13.64 -6.39 16.47
CA ALA A 72 -13.23 -7.00 17.73
C ALA A 72 -12.33 -8.23 17.53
N GLN A 73 -12.47 -8.93 16.39
CA GLN A 73 -11.78 -10.20 16.10
C GLN A 73 -10.74 -10.09 14.99
N TYR A 74 -10.86 -9.08 14.12
CA TYR A 74 -9.99 -8.90 12.97
C TYR A 74 -9.16 -7.61 13.09
N ASP A 75 -7.90 -7.70 12.69
CA ASP A 75 -7.04 -6.54 12.43
C ASP A 75 -7.11 -6.16 10.96
N TYR A 76 -7.23 -4.86 10.67
CA TYR A 76 -7.29 -4.35 9.30
C TYR A 76 -6.05 -3.53 8.96
N SER A 77 -5.65 -3.58 7.70
CA SER A 77 -4.55 -2.78 7.19
C SER A 77 -4.72 -2.48 5.70
N LEU A 78 -4.02 -1.45 5.23
CA LEU A 78 -3.77 -1.22 3.83
C LEU A 78 -2.33 -1.65 3.53
N LEU A 79 -2.17 -2.65 2.67
CA LEU A 79 -0.89 -3.10 2.17
C LEU A 79 -0.56 -2.35 0.89
N PHE A 80 0.53 -1.60 0.92
CA PHE A 80 1.12 -0.93 -0.22
C PHE A 80 2.28 -1.77 -0.75
N THR A 81 2.16 -2.26 -1.97
CA THR A 81 3.18 -3.06 -2.64
C THR A 81 3.78 -2.26 -3.79
N PRO A 82 5.08 -1.90 -3.72
CA PRO A 82 5.78 -1.27 -4.82
C PRO A 82 6.02 -2.26 -5.96
N THR A 83 6.01 -1.76 -7.19
CA THR A 83 6.31 -2.51 -8.40
C THR A 83 7.48 -1.85 -9.11
N TYR A 84 8.53 -2.63 -9.31
CA TYR A 84 9.76 -2.23 -9.99
C TYR A 84 9.74 -2.69 -11.45
N ALA A 85 10.47 -1.98 -12.31
CA ALA A 85 10.70 -2.40 -13.68
C ALA A 85 11.65 -3.60 -13.67
N ALA A 86 11.51 -4.48 -14.67
CA ALA A 86 12.44 -5.58 -14.81
C ALA A 86 13.85 -5.05 -15.02
N VAL A 87 14.79 -5.54 -14.21
CA VAL A 87 16.21 -5.19 -14.34
C VAL A 87 16.74 -5.75 -15.66
N THR A 88 17.33 -4.90 -16.48
CA THR A 88 17.96 -5.30 -17.75
C THR A 88 19.40 -4.79 -17.80
N ASN A 89 20.20 -5.31 -18.73
CA ASN A 89 21.58 -4.84 -18.91
C ASN A 89 21.67 -3.34 -19.27
N SER A 90 20.63 -2.76 -19.85
CA SER A 90 20.53 -1.33 -20.17
C SER A 90 19.93 -0.48 -19.05
N SER A 91 19.33 -1.10 -18.03
CA SER A 91 18.76 -0.46 -16.84
C SER A 91 19.02 -1.32 -15.61
N PRO A 92 20.27 -1.37 -15.12
CA PRO A 92 20.62 -2.15 -13.94
C PRO A 92 19.93 -1.59 -12.69
N ALA A 93 19.63 -2.45 -11.71
CA ALA A 93 19.16 -2.02 -10.41
C ALA A 93 20.22 -1.14 -9.74
N THR A 94 19.84 0.07 -9.35
CA THR A 94 20.75 1.04 -8.72
C THR A 94 20.84 0.87 -7.21
N GLY A 95 20.03 -0.02 -6.62
CA GLY A 95 19.92 -0.25 -5.18
C GLY A 95 18.90 -1.36 -4.86
N PRO A 96 18.69 -1.66 -3.57
CA PRO A 96 17.72 -2.67 -3.14
C PRO A 96 16.27 -2.20 -3.35
N GLU A 97 15.38 -3.15 -3.60
CA GLU A 97 13.93 -2.90 -3.65
C GLU A 97 13.37 -2.65 -2.25
N GLN A 98 12.42 -1.71 -2.17
CA GLN A 98 11.67 -1.43 -0.96
C GLN A 98 10.65 -2.55 -0.73
N SER A 99 10.60 -3.06 0.51
CA SER A 99 9.57 -4.02 0.91
C SER A 99 8.18 -3.40 0.98
N SER A 100 7.13 -4.20 0.80
CA SER A 100 5.76 -3.75 0.98
C SER A 100 5.53 -3.21 2.40
N ILE A 101 4.70 -2.16 2.50
CA ILE A 101 4.37 -1.50 3.77
C ILE A 101 2.91 -1.77 4.10
N ALA A 102 2.64 -2.31 5.29
CA ALA A 102 1.29 -2.45 5.83
C ALA A 102 1.00 -1.31 6.81
N VAL A 103 -0.01 -0.51 6.50
CA VAL A 103 -0.48 0.57 7.38
C VAL A 103 -1.74 0.10 8.10
N PRO A 104 -1.73 0.01 9.45
CA PRO A 104 -2.91 -0.43 10.20
C PRO A 104 -4.05 0.58 10.06
N VAL A 105 -5.28 0.08 9.96
CA VAL A 105 -6.49 0.89 9.87
C VAL A 105 -7.44 0.52 10.98
N THR A 106 -7.91 1.52 11.72
CA THR A 106 -8.96 1.34 12.74
C THR A 106 -10.32 1.50 12.09
N ILE A 107 -11.15 0.46 12.18
CA ILE A 107 -12.52 0.47 11.70
C ILE A 107 -13.46 0.66 12.88
N GLN A 108 -14.32 1.68 12.80
CA GLN A 108 -15.44 1.88 13.72
C GLN A 108 -16.73 1.62 12.97
N VAL A 109 -17.50 0.62 13.40
CA VAL A 109 -18.77 0.25 12.79
C VAL A 109 -19.89 0.58 13.77
N ASN A 110 -20.82 1.44 13.35
CA ASN A 110 -22.04 1.66 14.10
C ASN A 110 -23.06 0.58 13.75
N ASN A 111 -23.19 -0.43 14.61
CA ASN A 111 -24.10 -1.57 14.40
C ASN A 111 -25.61 -1.19 14.37
N VAL A 112 -25.98 0.03 14.77
CA VAL A 112 -27.36 0.52 14.70
C VAL A 112 -27.70 1.00 13.29
N THR A 113 -26.74 1.61 12.60
CA THR A 113 -26.94 2.24 11.28
C THR A 113 -26.28 1.48 10.14
N PHE A 114 -25.36 0.56 10.44
CA PHE A 114 -24.72 -0.23 9.39
C PHE A 114 -25.75 -1.17 8.76
N PRO A 115 -25.95 -1.14 7.42
CA PRO A 115 -26.93 -1.97 6.78
C PRO A 115 -26.64 -3.44 7.07
N LYS A 116 -27.50 -4.06 7.87
CA LYS A 116 -27.71 -5.49 7.82
C LYS A 116 -28.62 -5.64 6.61
N CYS A 117 -28.12 -6.21 5.53
CA CYS A 117 -29.08 -6.88 4.66
C CYS A 117 -29.89 -7.90 5.51
#